data_AF-A0A1Z7Z8E8-F1
#
_entry.id   AF-A0A1Z7Z8E8-F1
#
_cell.length_a   1.000
_cell.length_b   1.000
_cell.length_c   1.000
_cell.angle_alpha   90.00
_cell.angle_beta   90.00
_cell.angle_gamma   90.00
#
_symmetry.space_group_name_H-M   'P 1'
#
loop_
_entity.id
_entity.type
_entity.pdbx_description
1 polymer ?
#
loop_
_entity_poly.entity_id
_entity_poly.type
_entity_poly.pdbx_seq_one_letter_code
_entity_poly.pdbx_strand_id
1 'polypeptide(L)'
;MKYQNLVLILLVLITFSISCTNEEENITENPLNLADCELNQSSDPLISQVAICLNGADFALPNDTITYVSKFDATSSATDLEILWTIVSGHMEILSIETSIEDGLRKSIAIIQFNSDFSGGQINVKGIDNNTDEFATFTYPIKFRN
;
A
#
# COMPACT_ATOMS: atom_id res chain seq x y z
N MET A 1 51.95 -48.22 -2.26
CA MET A 1 50.85 -47.49 -1.61
C MET A 1 51.27 -46.03 -1.33
N LYS A 2 51.41 -45.18 -2.36
CA LYS A 2 51.78 -43.75 -2.19
C LYS A 2 50.88 -42.77 -2.98
N TYR A 3 50.03 -43.25 -3.86
CA TYR A 3 49.11 -42.41 -4.65
C TYR A 3 47.67 -42.39 -4.11
N GLN A 4 47.35 -43.28 -3.17
CA GLN A 4 45.99 -43.44 -2.63
C GLN A 4 45.58 -42.29 -1.70
N ASN A 5 46.55 -41.67 -1.01
CA ASN A 5 46.30 -40.51 -0.16
C ASN A 5 46.21 -39.19 -0.94
N LEU A 6 46.65 -39.16 -2.20
CA LEU A 6 46.63 -37.95 -3.04
C LEU A 6 45.27 -37.79 -3.75
N VAL A 7 44.60 -38.91 -4.05
CA VAL A 7 43.24 -38.92 -4.61
C VAL A 7 42.20 -38.44 -3.58
N LEU A 8 42.41 -38.73 -2.29
CA LEU A 8 41.45 -38.35 -1.24
C LEU A 8 41.41 -36.83 -0.99
N ILE A 9 42.54 -36.13 -1.17
CA ILE A 9 42.64 -34.69 -0.96
C ILE A 9 42.00 -33.90 -2.12
N LEU A 10 42.01 -34.46 -3.33
CA LEU A 10 41.38 -33.82 -4.50
C LEU A 10 39.84 -33.89 -4.45
N LEU A 11 39.27 -34.88 -3.75
CA LEU A 11 37.81 -35.06 -3.65
C LEU A 11 37.14 -34.08 -2.67
N VAL A 12 37.88 -33.55 -1.68
CA VAL A 12 37.31 -32.64 -0.66
C VAL A 12 37.19 -31.20 -1.18
N LEU A 13 38.00 -30.81 -2.16
CA LEU A 13 38.01 -29.45 -2.72
C LEU A 13 36.85 -29.13 -3.68
N ILE A 14 36.08 -30.12 -4.13
CA ILE A 14 34.98 -29.93 -5.10
C ILE A 14 33.63 -29.63 -4.39
N THR A 15 33.53 -29.80 -3.07
CA THR A 15 32.26 -29.66 -2.34
C THR A 15 31.99 -28.24 -1.79
N PHE A 16 32.88 -27.27 -2.05
CA PHE A 16 32.76 -25.91 -1.48
C PHE A 16 32.23 -24.84 -2.44
N SER A 17 31.67 -25.21 -3.60
CA SER A 17 31.14 -24.28 -4.59
C SER A 17 29.62 -24.40 -4.77
N ILE A 18 28.90 -24.43 -3.64
CA ILE A 18 27.45 -24.12 -3.62
C ILE A 18 27.15 -23.21 -2.43
N SER A 19 27.89 -22.11 -2.30
CA SER A 19 27.23 -20.90 -1.79
C SER A 19 26.28 -20.49 -2.91
N CYS A 20 25.03 -20.95 -2.82
CA CYS A 20 23.94 -20.20 -3.44
C CYS A 20 24.12 -18.78 -2.93
N THR A 21 24.58 -17.90 -3.82
CA THR A 21 24.11 -16.54 -3.78
C THR A 21 22.60 -16.71 -3.80
N ASN A 22 21.98 -16.60 -2.63
CA ASN A 22 20.69 -15.96 -2.62
C ASN A 22 21.01 -14.59 -3.18
N GLU A 23 20.96 -14.48 -4.50
CA GLU A 23 20.29 -13.37 -5.11
C GLU A 23 18.94 -13.39 -4.39
N GLU A 24 18.89 -12.73 -3.24
CA GLU A 24 17.83 -11.80 -2.99
C GLU A 24 17.78 -10.98 -4.27
N GLU A 25 17.09 -11.51 -5.28
CA GLU A 25 16.09 -10.73 -5.98
C GLU A 25 15.34 -10.06 -4.83
N ASN A 26 15.87 -8.91 -4.41
CA ASN A 26 15.10 -7.72 -4.32
C ASN A 26 14.26 -7.72 -5.60
N ILE A 27 13.17 -8.49 -5.55
CA ILE A 27 11.90 -8.09 -6.08
C ILE A 27 11.72 -6.76 -5.36
N THR A 28 12.34 -5.74 -5.94
CA THR A 28 11.85 -4.40 -5.91
C THR A 28 10.51 -4.62 -6.58
N GLU A 29 9.51 -5.02 -5.78
CA GLU A 29 8.13 -4.86 -6.14
C GLU A 29 8.13 -3.42 -6.58
N ASN A 30 8.05 -3.25 -7.90
CA ASN A 30 8.01 -1.96 -8.55
C ASN A 30 7.09 -1.14 -7.66
N PRO A 31 7.58 -0.12 -6.93
CA PRO A 31 6.70 0.62 -6.06
C PRO A 31 5.63 1.10 -7.02
N LEU A 32 4.41 0.53 -6.91
CA LEU A 32 3.24 1.03 -7.60
C LEU A 32 3.39 2.52 -7.48
N ASN A 33 3.50 3.23 -8.60
CA ASN A 33 3.76 4.66 -8.57
C ASN A 33 2.59 5.26 -7.79
N LEU A 34 2.74 5.39 -6.47
CA LEU A 34 1.68 5.80 -5.53
C LEU A 34 1.25 7.24 -5.86
N ALA A 35 1.97 7.90 -6.79
CA ALA A 35 1.67 9.17 -7.42
C ALA A 35 0.50 9.13 -8.43
N ASP A 36 0.24 8.01 -9.11
CA ASP A 36 -0.76 7.92 -10.21
C ASP A 36 -2.14 7.47 -9.71
N CYS A 37 -2.63 8.16 -8.69
CA CYS A 37 -4.02 8.10 -8.30
C CYS A 37 -4.80 9.06 -9.24
N GLU A 38 -5.23 8.57 -10.39
CA GLU A 38 -6.09 9.32 -11.31
C GLU A 38 -7.54 9.28 -10.82
N LEU A 39 -8.19 10.44 -10.76
CA LEU A 39 -9.59 10.55 -10.36
C LEU A 39 -10.48 9.80 -11.36
N ASN A 40 -11.22 8.80 -10.87
CA ASN A 40 -12.27 8.15 -11.66
C ASN A 40 -13.37 9.19 -11.93
N GLN A 41 -13.35 9.80 -13.11
CA GLN A 41 -14.41 10.70 -13.55
C GLN A 41 -15.68 9.89 -13.77
N SER A 42 -16.51 9.78 -12.71
CA SER A 42 -17.85 9.24 -12.82
C SER A 42 -18.70 10.20 -13.65
N SER A 43 -19.44 9.66 -14.62
CA SER A 43 -20.39 10.40 -15.47
C SER A 43 -21.69 10.78 -14.76
N ASP A 44 -21.83 10.41 -13.48
CA ASP A 44 -22.92 10.86 -12.62
C ASP A 44 -22.55 12.21 -11.97
N PRO A 45 -23.23 13.33 -12.28
CA PRO A 45 -22.89 14.67 -11.80
C PRO A 45 -22.99 14.86 -10.27
N LEU A 46 -23.62 13.93 -9.54
CA LEU A 46 -23.55 13.90 -8.07
C LEU A 46 -22.26 13.24 -7.57
N ILE A 47 -21.70 12.32 -8.35
CA ILE A 47 -20.41 11.63 -8.09
C ILE A 47 -19.25 12.41 -8.72
N SER A 48 -19.49 13.19 -9.78
CA SER A 48 -18.50 14.07 -10.42
C SER A 48 -18.03 15.23 -9.54
N GLN A 49 -18.72 15.49 -8.41
CA GLN A 49 -18.30 16.50 -7.44
C GLN A 49 -17.29 15.98 -6.42
N VAL A 50 -17.14 14.65 -6.32
CA VAL A 50 -16.13 14.01 -5.48
C VAL A 50 -15.63 12.73 -6.13
N ALA A 51 -14.64 12.88 -7.00
CA ALA A 51 -13.86 11.72 -7.41
C ALA A 51 -12.88 11.40 -6.28
N ILE A 52 -12.93 10.17 -5.78
CA ILE A 52 -11.90 9.59 -4.92
C ILE A 52 -11.21 8.53 -5.74
N CYS A 53 -9.91 8.68 -5.92
CA CYS A 53 -9.06 7.57 -6.30
C CYS A 53 -8.40 7.04 -5.03
N LEU A 54 -8.14 5.73 -4.99
CA LEU A 54 -7.30 5.13 -3.98
C LEU A 54 -6.26 4.29 -4.70
N ASN A 55 -4.98 4.57 -4.45
CA ASN A 55 -3.88 3.75 -4.93
C ASN A 55 -3.15 3.14 -3.74
N GLY A 56 -2.88 1.85 -3.82
CA GLY A 56 -2.30 1.03 -2.77
C GLY A 56 -2.41 -0.45 -3.13
N ALA A 57 -1.89 -1.34 -2.30
CA ALA A 57 -1.99 -2.76 -2.56
C ALA A 57 -3.40 -3.28 -2.25
N ASP A 58 -3.96 -4.05 -3.20
CA ASP A 58 -5.23 -4.80 -3.02
C ASP A 58 -5.07 -5.98 -2.05
N PHE A 59 -3.82 -6.32 -1.70
CA PHE A 59 -3.48 -7.44 -0.83
C PHE A 59 -2.42 -7.03 0.19
N ALA A 60 -2.41 -7.69 1.35
CA ALA A 60 -1.36 -7.55 2.36
C ALA A 60 -1.03 -8.90 3.00
N LEU A 61 0.21 -9.04 3.48
CA LEU A 61 0.69 -10.10 4.34
C LEU A 61 0.69 -9.64 5.82
N PRO A 62 0.76 -10.57 6.78
CA PRO A 62 0.90 -10.21 8.18
C PRO A 62 2.24 -9.53 8.44
N ASN A 63 2.23 -8.49 9.28
CA ASN A 63 3.36 -7.60 9.58
C ASN A 63 3.78 -6.65 8.45
N ASP A 64 3.04 -6.60 7.33
CA ASP A 64 3.31 -5.63 6.28
C ASP A 64 3.05 -4.19 6.74
N THR A 65 3.66 -3.25 6.05
CA THR A 65 3.35 -1.82 6.16
C THR A 65 3.15 -1.28 4.76
N ILE A 66 1.95 -0.78 4.47
CA ILE A 66 1.55 -0.36 3.12
C ILE A 66 1.10 1.09 3.16
N THR A 67 1.53 1.84 2.14
CA THR A 67 1.11 3.22 1.93
C THR A 67 -0.08 3.25 0.98
N TYR A 68 -1.13 3.97 1.40
CA TYR A 68 -2.32 4.24 0.61
C TYR A 68 -2.40 5.73 0.28
N VAL A 69 -2.82 6.05 -0.94
CA VAL A 69 -2.96 7.44 -1.40
C VAL A 69 -4.38 7.67 -1.88
N SER A 70 -5.00 8.76 -1.42
CA SER A 70 -6.26 9.27 -1.93
C SER A 70 -6.11 10.68 -2.50
N LYS A 71 -6.94 11.01 -3.50
CA LYS A 71 -7.14 12.40 -3.97
C LYS A 71 -8.63 12.71 -4.01
N PHE A 72 -8.97 13.95 -3.67
CA PHE A 72 -10.32 14.50 -3.68
C PHE A 72 -10.36 15.75 -4.56
N ASP A 73 -11.31 15.81 -5.49
CA ASP A 73 -11.68 17.05 -6.17
C ASP A 73 -12.59 17.86 -5.25
N ALA A 74 -12.02 18.88 -4.61
CA ALA A 74 -12.75 19.81 -3.79
C ALA A 74 -13.10 21.02 -4.64
N THR A 75 -14.37 21.13 -5.08
CA THR A 75 -14.85 22.37 -5.70
C THR A 75 -14.71 23.55 -4.72
N SER A 76 -14.76 24.78 -5.22
CA SER A 76 -14.53 26.02 -4.45
C SER A 76 -15.38 26.20 -3.18
N SER A 77 -16.41 25.39 -2.95
CA SER A 77 -17.22 25.38 -1.73
C SER A 77 -16.65 24.52 -0.59
N ALA A 78 -15.75 23.57 -0.87
CA ALA A 78 -15.15 22.67 0.11
C ALA A 78 -13.75 23.14 0.56
N THR A 79 -13.62 24.46 0.81
CA THR A 79 -12.32 25.08 1.18
C THR A 79 -11.70 24.46 2.43
N ASP A 80 -12.52 23.96 3.35
CA ASP A 80 -12.11 23.33 4.61
C ASP A 80 -12.41 21.81 4.63
N LEU A 81 -12.15 21.12 3.52
CA LEU A 81 -12.28 19.66 3.46
C LEU A 81 -11.21 18.96 4.32
N GLU A 82 -11.63 18.30 5.39
CA GLU A 82 -10.82 17.37 6.18
C GLU A 82 -10.88 15.97 5.55
N ILE A 83 -9.75 15.24 5.55
CA ILE A 83 -9.71 13.84 5.07
C ILE A 83 -9.49 12.92 6.27
N LEU A 84 -10.46 12.04 6.50
CA LEU A 84 -10.46 11.07 7.58
C LEU A 84 -10.25 9.65 7.03
N TRP A 85 -9.29 8.92 7.62
CA TRP A 85 -9.11 7.50 7.38
C TRP A 85 -9.62 6.70 8.56
N THR A 86 -10.23 5.55 8.29
CA THR A 86 -10.78 4.67 9.32
C THR A 86 -10.58 3.21 8.96
N ILE A 87 -10.16 2.41 9.93
CA ILE A 87 -10.17 0.94 9.83
C ILE A 87 -11.59 0.46 10.13
N VAL A 88 -12.26 -0.11 9.14
CA VAL A 88 -13.62 -0.64 9.29
C VAL A 88 -13.58 -2.05 9.85
N SER A 89 -12.63 -2.86 9.40
CA SER A 89 -12.44 -4.24 9.86
C SER A 89 -11.02 -4.73 9.56
N GLY A 90 -10.59 -5.78 10.25
CA GLY A 90 -9.25 -6.36 10.13
C GLY A 90 -8.30 -5.86 11.22
N HIS A 91 -7.26 -6.65 11.50
CA HIS A 91 -6.26 -6.31 12.51
C HIS A 91 -5.14 -5.49 11.87
N MET A 92 -5.30 -4.17 11.97
CA MET A 92 -4.44 -3.19 11.32
C MET A 92 -4.31 -1.96 12.24
N GLU A 93 -3.35 -1.10 11.94
CA GLU A 93 -3.15 0.18 12.62
C GLU A 93 -2.77 1.26 11.60
N ILE A 94 -3.39 2.44 11.70
CA ILE A 94 -2.97 3.61 10.92
C ILE A 94 -1.80 4.26 11.68
N LEU A 95 -0.61 4.21 11.11
CA LEU A 95 0.61 4.76 11.71
C LEU A 95 0.72 6.27 11.51
N SER A 96 0.36 6.75 10.32
CA SER A 96 0.39 8.17 9.99
C SER A 96 -0.59 8.52 8.88
N ILE A 97 -1.01 9.79 8.89
CA ILE A 97 -1.81 10.42 7.84
C ILE A 97 -1.16 11.76 7.53
N GLU A 98 -0.89 12.00 6.25
CA GLU A 98 -0.44 13.28 5.75
C GLU A 98 -1.46 13.81 4.73
N THR A 99 -1.70 15.11 4.74
CA THR A 99 -2.61 15.77 3.81
C THR A 99 -1.93 16.96 3.14
N SER A 100 -2.11 17.10 1.83
CA SER A 100 -1.56 18.20 1.05
C SER A 100 -2.51 18.63 -0.06
N ILE A 101 -2.16 19.68 -0.78
CA ILE A 101 -2.85 20.09 -2.01
C ILE A 101 -1.86 19.92 -3.17
N GLU A 102 -2.27 19.22 -4.23
CA GLU A 102 -1.50 18.99 -5.45
C GLU A 102 -2.42 19.28 -6.65
N ASP A 103 -2.03 20.19 -7.54
CA ASP A 103 -2.80 20.60 -8.72
C ASP A 103 -4.27 21.00 -8.45
N GLY A 104 -4.53 21.60 -7.28
CA GLY A 104 -5.86 22.01 -6.84
C GLY A 104 -6.70 20.89 -6.21
N LEU A 105 -6.20 19.66 -6.18
CA LEU A 105 -6.83 18.52 -5.53
C LEU A 105 -6.30 18.33 -4.12
N ARG A 106 -7.17 17.94 -3.19
CA ARG A 106 -6.77 17.56 -1.82
C ARG A 106 -6.24 16.12 -1.86
N LYS A 107 -4.97 15.93 -1.53
CA LYS A 107 -4.32 14.62 -1.48
C LYS A 107 -4.14 14.18 -0.03
N SER A 108 -4.35 12.90 0.25
CA SER A 108 -4.00 12.32 1.54
C SER A 108 -3.25 11.01 1.37
N ILE A 109 -2.21 10.82 2.19
CA ILE A 109 -1.37 9.63 2.23
C ILE A 109 -1.50 9.02 3.62
N ALA A 110 -1.92 7.76 3.70
CA ALA A 110 -2.00 7.01 4.94
C ALA A 110 -1.02 5.85 4.92
N ILE A 111 -0.26 5.68 5.99
CA ILE A 111 0.62 4.52 6.19
C ILE A 111 -0.08 3.58 7.17
N ILE A 112 -0.32 2.34 6.75
CA ILE A 112 -1.08 1.36 7.52
C ILE A 112 -0.22 0.12 7.76
N GLN A 113 -0.12 -0.28 9.02
CA GLN A 113 0.52 -1.52 9.44
C GLN A 113 -0.51 -2.64 9.59
N PHE A 114 -0.17 -3.83 9.11
CA PHE A 114 -0.97 -5.04 9.20
C PHE A 114 -0.42 -5.92 10.31
N ASN A 115 -1.25 -6.33 11.27
CA ASN A 115 -0.78 -7.11 12.40
C ASN A 115 -0.40 -8.54 11.99
N SER A 116 0.30 -9.25 12.88
CA SER A 116 0.77 -10.63 12.65
C SER A 116 -0.35 -11.66 12.46
N ASP A 117 -1.58 -11.32 12.84
CA ASP A 117 -2.78 -12.14 12.69
C ASP A 117 -3.75 -11.58 11.64
N PHE A 118 -3.28 -10.70 10.75
CA PHE A 118 -4.07 -10.17 9.65
C PHE A 118 -4.58 -11.30 8.73
N SER A 119 -5.89 -11.29 8.47
CA SER A 119 -6.56 -12.28 7.62
C SER A 119 -7.51 -11.63 6.60
N GLY A 120 -7.27 -10.37 6.26
CA GLY A 120 -8.16 -9.54 5.44
C GLY A 120 -8.81 -8.43 6.26
N GLY A 121 -9.25 -7.37 5.57
CA GLY A 121 -9.81 -6.20 6.23
C GLY A 121 -10.42 -5.21 5.25
N GLN A 122 -10.87 -4.08 5.80
CA GLN A 122 -11.43 -2.98 5.03
C GLN A 122 -11.02 -1.66 5.66
N ILE A 123 -10.65 -0.72 4.81
CA ILE A 123 -10.40 0.68 5.18
C ILE A 123 -11.42 1.58 4.52
N ASN A 124 -11.67 2.71 5.14
CA ASN A 124 -12.53 3.76 4.63
C ASN A 124 -11.77 5.08 4.62
N VAL A 125 -11.90 5.84 3.54
CA VAL A 125 -11.43 7.21 3.43
C VAL A 125 -12.61 8.14 3.14
N LYS A 126 -12.76 9.18 3.96
CA LYS A 126 -13.88 10.13 3.92
C LYS A 126 -13.38 11.56 3.84
N GLY A 127 -13.99 12.36 2.96
CA GLY A 127 -13.89 13.81 2.96
C GLY A 127 -15.01 14.40 3.83
N ILE A 128 -14.68 15.29 4.76
CA ILE A 128 -15.62 15.95 5.66
C ILE A 128 -15.56 17.45 5.39
N ASP A 129 -16.68 18.03 5.00
CA ASP A 129 -16.87 19.48 4.94
C ASP A 129 -17.66 19.91 6.19
N ASN A 130 -17.24 21.02 6.80
CA ASN A 130 -17.81 21.59 8.03
C ASN A 130 -19.33 21.86 7.94
N ASN A 131 -19.89 21.89 6.72
CA ASN A 131 -21.30 22.18 6.48
C ASN A 131 -22.17 20.94 6.27
N THR A 132 -21.61 19.79 5.89
CA THR A 132 -22.40 18.62 5.46
C THR A 132 -22.08 17.31 6.18
N ASP A 133 -21.17 17.29 7.16
CA ASP A 133 -20.68 16.11 7.91
C ASP A 133 -20.12 14.95 7.05
N GLU A 134 -20.34 14.98 5.75
CA GLU A 134 -19.88 14.04 4.72
C GLU A 134 -19.89 14.72 3.35
N PHE A 135 -18.72 14.77 2.71
CA PHE A 135 -18.57 15.23 1.34
C PHE A 135 -18.51 14.02 0.40
N ALA A 136 -17.64 13.04 0.69
CA ALA A 136 -17.69 11.72 0.08
C ALA A 136 -16.94 10.67 0.89
N THR A 137 -17.21 9.41 0.57
CA THR A 137 -16.69 8.25 1.28
C THR A 137 -16.33 7.16 0.28
N PHE A 138 -15.15 6.56 0.43
CA PHE A 138 -14.73 5.40 -0.35
C PHE A 138 -14.29 4.28 0.57
N THR A 139 -14.91 3.11 0.42
CA THR A 139 -14.55 1.89 1.16
C THR A 139 -13.74 0.96 0.28
N TYR A 140 -12.58 0.55 0.78
CA TYR A 140 -11.65 -0.29 0.04
C TYR A 140 -11.39 -1.61 0.76
N PRO A 141 -11.67 -2.75 0.10
CA PRO A 141 -11.38 -4.06 0.65
C PRO A 141 -9.90 -4.42 0.46
N ILE A 142 -9.25 -4.89 1.53
CA ILE A 142 -7.87 -5.39 1.50
C ILE A 142 -7.91 -6.90 1.70
N LYS A 143 -7.40 -7.64 0.72
CA LYS A 143 -7.40 -9.10 0.73
C LYS A 143 -6.17 -9.65 1.42
N PHE A 144 -6.32 -10.77 2.09
CA PHE A 144 -5.18 -11.54 2.56
C PHE A 144 -4.50 -12.25 1.39
N ARG A 145 -3.17 -12.14 1.29
CA ARG A 145 -2.37 -12.94 0.35
C ARG A 145 -1.90 -14.21 1.07
N ASN A 146 -2.32 -15.38 0.59
CA ASN A 146 -1.86 -16.68 1.07
C ASN A 146 -0.46 -17.01 0.56
#